data_AF-A0A3N5RWL3-F1
#
_entry.id   AF-A0A3N5RWL3-F1
#
_cell.length_a   1.000
_cell.length_b   1.000
_cell.length_c   1.000
_cell.angle_alpha   90.00
_cell.angle_beta   90.00
_cell.angle_gamma   90.00
#
_symmetry.space_group_name_H-M   'P 1'
#
loop_
_entity.id
_entity.type
_entity.pdbx_description
1 polymer ?
#
loop_
_entity_poly.entity_id
_entity_poly.type
_entity_poly.pdbx_seq_one_letter_code
_entity_poly.pdbx_strand_id
1 'polypeptide(L)'
;MRECESLLAEGVTDEELNDAKTFMKGNLALSMESTEVRMGHLAKNEMIYGRHFSFDEMIEKIDAISMDDFSRVVDTIFRGKQLTLVSIGRIPGNTGPETANPILLAGGRRLP
;
A
#
# COMPACT_ATOMS: atom_id res chain seq x y z
N MET A 1 -7.18 -6.01 10.51
CA MET A 1 -7.72 -4.68 10.86
C MET A 1 -6.98 -4.10 12.05
N ARG A 2 -6.80 -4.86 13.15
CA ARG A 2 -6.03 -4.42 14.33
C ARG A 2 -4.66 -3.80 14.01
N GLU A 3 -3.85 -4.46 13.18
CA GLU A 3 -2.54 -3.90 12.78
C GLU A 3 -2.67 -2.55 12.04
N CYS A 4 -3.68 -2.39 11.18
CA CYS A 4 -3.94 -1.11 10.51
C CYS A 4 -4.42 -0.04 11.49
N GLU A 5 -5.22 -0.41 12.50
CA GLU A 5 -5.66 0.51 13.55
C GLU A 5 -4.49 0.96 14.43
N SER A 6 -3.59 0.04 14.80
CA SER A 6 -2.34 0.35 15.51
C SER A 6 -1.45 1.27 14.68
N LEU A 7 -1.26 0.97 13.39
CA LEU A 7 -0.53 1.83 12.45
C LEU A 7 -1.10 3.26 12.38
N LEU A 8 -2.42 3.40 12.44
CA LEU A 8 -3.09 4.70 12.39
C LEU A 8 -3.00 5.48 13.71
N ALA A 9 -2.92 4.77 14.83
CA ALA A 9 -2.87 5.38 16.15
C ALA A 9 -1.45 5.71 16.60
N GLU A 10 -0.51 4.81 16.35
CA GLU A 10 0.84 4.82 16.93
C GLU A 10 1.93 5.09 15.87
N GLY A 11 1.62 4.95 14.58
CA GLY A 11 2.59 5.11 13.50
C GLY A 11 3.53 3.91 13.36
N VAL A 12 4.74 4.17 12.86
CA VAL A 12 5.85 3.20 12.81
C VAL A 12 7.09 3.82 13.45
N THR A 13 7.98 2.98 13.92
CA THR A 13 9.30 3.41 14.41
C THR A 13 10.23 3.76 13.25
N ASP A 14 11.29 4.52 13.55
CA ASP A 14 12.34 4.83 12.57
C ASP A 14 13.04 3.56 12.06
N GLU A 15 13.21 2.55 12.93
CA GLU A 15 13.79 1.25 12.59
C GLU A 15 12.89 0.51 11.58
N GLU A 16 11.59 0.41 11.84
CA GLU A 16 10.64 -0.21 10.93
C GLU A 16 10.56 0.50 9.58
N LEU A 17 10.61 1.83 9.56
CA LEU A 17 10.65 2.60 8.32
C LEU A 17 11.94 2.32 7.54
N ASN A 18 13.09 2.26 8.22
CA ASN A 18 14.37 1.97 7.59
C ASN A 18 14.45 0.52 7.06
N ASP A 19 13.90 -0.43 7.80
CA ASP A 19 13.83 -1.84 7.40
C ASP A 19 12.93 -2.01 6.18
N ALA A 20 11.77 -1.35 6.16
CA ALA A 20 10.87 -1.33 5.01
C ALA A 20 11.56 -0.74 3.77
N LYS A 21 12.27 0.39 3.91
CA LYS A 21 13.07 0.96 2.80
C LYS A 21 14.13 -0.02 2.30
N THR A 22 14.86 -0.66 3.22
CA THR A 22 15.91 -1.63 2.88
C THR A 22 15.33 -2.83 2.13
N PHE A 23 14.20 -3.34 2.59
CA PHE A 23 13.45 -4.41 1.93
C PHE A 23 13.02 -4.00 0.50
N MET A 24 12.47 -2.80 0.32
CA MET A 24 12.05 -2.30 -1.00
C MET A 24 13.23 -2.17 -1.97
N LYS A 25 14.36 -1.64 -1.50
CA LYS A 25 15.59 -1.53 -2.31
C LYS A 25 16.12 -2.90 -2.72
N GLY A 26 16.13 -3.87 -1.81
CA GLY A 26 16.54 -5.24 -2.09
C GLY A 26 15.66 -5.92 -3.13
N ASN A 27 14.33 -5.80 -2.99
CA ASN A 27 13.38 -6.36 -3.95
C ASN A 27 13.51 -5.71 -5.34
N LEU A 28 13.74 -4.40 -5.39
CA LEU A 28 14.00 -3.69 -6.65
C LEU A 28 15.27 -4.21 -7.32
N ALA A 29 16.36 -4.41 -6.57
CA ALA A 29 17.61 -4.94 -7.11
C ALA A 29 17.43 -6.33 -7.72
N LEU A 30 16.78 -7.24 -6.98
CA LEU A 30 16.50 -8.62 -7.45
C LEU A 30 15.58 -8.63 -8.69
N SER A 31 14.58 -7.77 -8.72
CA SER A 31 13.67 -7.63 -9.86
C SER A 31 14.39 -7.25 -11.16
N MET A 32 15.54 -6.56 -11.05
CA MET A 32 16.35 -6.13 -12.20
C MET A 32 17.26 -7.24 -12.77
N GLU A 33 17.22 -8.46 -12.25
CA GLU A 33 17.90 -9.62 -12.85
C GLU A 33 17.09 -10.26 -13.97
N SER A 34 15.75 -10.16 -13.91
CA SER A 34 14.85 -10.69 -14.93
C SER A 34 14.64 -9.69 -16.06
N THR A 35 15.06 -10.04 -17.27
CA THR A 35 14.83 -9.22 -18.48
C THR A 35 13.35 -8.92 -18.70
N GLU A 36 12.46 -9.86 -18.38
CA GLU A 36 11.01 -9.69 -18.50
C GLU A 36 10.49 -8.59 -17.56
N VAL A 37 10.91 -8.64 -16.28
CA VAL A 37 10.50 -7.64 -15.27
C VAL A 37 11.05 -6.27 -15.64
N ARG A 38 12.32 -6.21 -16.08
CA ARG A 38 12.94 -4.96 -16.58
C ARG A 38 12.14 -4.37 -17.73
N MET A 39 11.83 -5.16 -18.77
CA MET A 39 11.05 -4.70 -19.92
C MET A 39 9.66 -4.20 -19.51
N GLY A 40 9.00 -4.90 -18.57
CA GLY A 40 7.71 -4.48 -18.02
C GLY A 40 7.80 -3.12 -17.31
N HIS A 41 8.87 -2.86 -16.57
CA HIS A 41 9.11 -1.55 -15.95
C HIS A 41 9.37 -0.46 -16.98
N LEU A 42 10.21 -0.71 -17.99
CA LEU A 42 10.49 0.22 -19.08
C LEU A 42 9.21 0.62 -19.83
N ALA A 43 8.38 -0.36 -20.20
CA ALA A 43 7.13 -0.09 -20.90
C ALA A 43 6.16 0.75 -20.05
N LYS A 44 5.96 0.41 -18.78
CA LYS A 44 5.11 1.19 -17.86
C LYS A 44 5.63 2.63 -17.69
N ASN A 45 6.94 2.77 -17.54
CA ASN A 45 7.58 4.07 -17.34
C ASN A 45 7.39 4.98 -18.56
N GLU A 46 7.54 4.44 -19.77
CA GLU A 46 7.27 5.17 -21.00
C GLU A 46 5.79 5.55 -21.13
N MET A 47 4.88 4.61 -20.88
CA MET A 47 3.42 4.84 -21.02
C MET A 47 2.86 5.84 -20.01
N ILE A 48 3.36 5.84 -18.78
CA ILE A 48 2.80 6.64 -17.67
C ILE A 48 3.55 7.97 -17.53
N TYR A 49 4.88 7.96 -17.67
CA TYR A 49 5.73 9.10 -17.34
C TYR A 49 6.49 9.67 -18.54
N GLY A 50 6.50 8.99 -19.70
CA GLY A 50 7.26 9.40 -20.89
C GLY A 50 8.78 9.46 -20.66
N ARG A 51 9.27 8.75 -19.64
CA ARG A 51 10.70 8.65 -19.33
C ARG A 51 10.99 7.38 -18.56
N HIS A 52 12.20 6.87 -18.72
CA HIS A 52 12.74 5.80 -17.88
C HIS A 52 13.34 6.37 -16.59
N PHE A 53 13.05 5.74 -15.45
CA PHE A 53 13.74 6.00 -14.18
C PHE A 53 14.89 5.02 -14.00
N SER A 54 16.09 5.52 -13.76
CA SER A 54 17.24 4.64 -13.49
C SER A 54 17.10 3.94 -12.14
N PHE A 55 17.87 2.86 -11.95
CA PHE A 55 17.93 2.18 -10.66
C PHE A 55 18.37 3.15 -9.55
N ASP A 56 19.43 3.92 -9.78
CA ASP A 56 19.95 4.89 -8.81
C ASP A 56 18.91 5.97 -8.46
N GLU A 57 18.22 6.52 -9.47
CA GLU A 57 17.13 7.48 -9.24
C GLU A 57 16.00 6.90 -8.38
N MET A 58 15.66 5.62 -8.57
CA MET A 58 14.66 4.95 -7.75
C MET A 58 15.14 4.72 -6.31
N ILE A 59 16.40 4.34 -6.12
CA ILE A 59 17.01 4.17 -4.79
C ILE A 59 17.03 5.51 -4.03
N GLU A 60 17.49 6.59 -4.67
CA GLU A 60 17.50 7.93 -4.07
C GLU A 60 16.10 8.37 -3.65
N LYS A 61 15.08 8.08 -4.47
CA LYS A 61 13.68 8.38 -4.14
C LYS A 61 13.19 7.59 -2.94
N ILE A 62 13.57 6.32 -2.79
CA ILE A 62 13.20 5.50 -1.63
C ILE A 62 13.90 6.03 -0.38
N ASP A 63 15.18 6.37 -0.47
CA ASP A 63 15.95 6.85 0.68
C ASP A 63 15.43 8.20 1.19
N ALA A 64 14.98 9.07 0.29
CA ALA A 64 14.43 10.38 0.61
C ALA A 64 13.07 10.36 1.36
N ILE A 65 12.39 9.20 1.46
CA ILE A 65 11.08 9.12 2.12
C ILE A 65 11.24 9.44 3.62
N SER A 66 10.54 10.46 4.12
CA SER A 66 10.57 10.83 5.53
C SER A 66 9.43 10.18 6.34
N MET A 67 9.51 10.26 7.67
CA MET A 67 8.39 9.87 8.55
C MET A 67 7.15 10.73 8.32
N ASP A 68 7.34 12.00 7.95
CA ASP A 68 6.26 12.93 7.57
C ASP A 68 5.58 12.48 6.27
N ASP A 69 6.34 12.02 5.28
CA ASP A 69 5.79 11.47 4.04
C ASP A 69 4.95 10.23 4.31
N PHE A 70 5.45 9.33 5.16
CA PHE A 70 4.73 8.15 5.60
C PHE A 70 3.40 8.54 6.28
N SER A 71 3.47 9.40 7.30
CA SER A 71 2.31 9.86 8.06
C SER A 71 1.26 10.51 7.17
N ARG A 72 1.70 11.34 6.22
CA ARG A 72 0.84 12.01 5.23
C ARG A 72 0.12 11.01 4.32
N VAL A 73 0.81 9.98 3.86
CA VAL A 73 0.21 8.94 2.99
C VAL A 73 -0.78 8.07 3.76
N VAL A 74 -0.43 7.65 4.97
CA VAL A 74 -1.33 6.88 5.85
C VAL A 74 -2.62 7.67 6.10
N ASP A 75 -2.51 8.96 6.39
CA ASP A 75 -3.66 9.84 6.60
C ASP A 75 -4.55 9.90 5.35
N THR A 76 -3.94 10.07 4.18
CA THR A 76 -4.65 10.19 2.89
C THR A 76 -5.42 8.91 2.53
N ILE A 77 -4.84 7.75 2.84
CA ILE A 77 -5.41 6.44 2.50
C ILE A 77 -6.52 6.04 3.46
N PHE A 78 -6.34 6.27 4.77
CA PHE A 78 -7.21 5.70 5.79
C PHE A 78 -8.11 6.71 6.50
N ARG A 79 -7.71 7.97 6.70
CA ARG A 79 -8.52 8.92 7.48
C ARG A 79 -9.79 9.30 6.72
N GLY A 80 -10.94 8.98 7.32
CA GLY A 80 -12.25 9.37 6.78
C GLY A 80 -12.65 8.66 5.49
N LYS A 81 -11.97 7.57 5.11
CA LYS A 81 -12.31 6.75 3.95
C LYS A 81 -13.10 5.52 4.37
N GLN A 82 -14.09 5.14 3.54
CA GLN A 82 -14.85 3.91 3.72
C GLN A 82 -14.07 2.74 3.11
N LEU A 83 -13.81 1.71 3.91
CA LEU A 83 -13.13 0.51 3.43
C LEU A 83 -14.15 -0.41 2.75
N THR A 84 -13.80 -0.88 1.55
CA THR A 84 -14.61 -1.84 0.80
C THR A 84 -14.01 -3.23 0.98
N LEU A 85 -14.80 -4.16 1.55
CA LEU A 85 -14.42 -5.56 1.66
C LEU A 85 -15.20 -6.38 0.62
N VAL A 86 -14.46 -7.09 -0.24
CA VAL A 86 -15.02 -8.05 -1.20
C VAL A 86 -14.57 -9.44 -0.77
N SER A 87 -15.51 -10.37 -0.74
CA SER A 87 -15.27 -11.71 -0.22
C SER A 87 -16.02 -12.75 -1.04
N ILE A 88 -15.35 -13.85 -1.39
CA ILE A 88 -15.91 -14.91 -2.23
C ILE A 88 -16.00 -16.20 -1.40
N GLY A 89 -17.16 -16.85 -1.43
CA GLY A 89 -17.43 -18.07 -0.68
C GLY A 89 -18.25 -17.86 0.59
N ARG A 90 -18.37 -18.90 1.41
CA ARG A 90 -19.22 -18.89 2.61
C ARG A 90 -18.42 -18.36 3.79
N ILE A 91 -18.87 -17.21 4.31
CA ILE A 91 -18.25 -16.55 5.46
C ILE A 91 -19.24 -16.66 6.62
N PRO A 92 -18.79 -17.02 7.82
CA PRO A 92 -19.66 -17.01 8.99
C PRO A 92 -20.28 -15.62 9.16
N GLY A 93 -21.60 -15.50 8.98
CA GLY A 93 -22.33 -14.22 9.03
C GLY A 93 -22.72 -13.59 7.68
N ASN A 94 -22.32 -14.17 6.54
CA ASN A 94 -22.78 -13.75 5.21
C ASN A 94 -23.30 -14.96 4.43
N THR A 95 -24.61 -15.17 4.45
CA THR A 95 -25.31 -16.13 3.60
C THR A 95 -25.58 -15.48 2.25
N GLY A 96 -24.77 -15.78 1.22
CA GLY A 96 -25.04 -15.32 -0.15
C GLY A 96 -26.36 -15.88 -0.71
N PRO A 97 -26.75 -15.60 -1.96
CA PRO A 97 -26.33 -14.56 -2.89
C PRO A 97 -27.47 -13.55 -3.14
N GLU A 98 -28.26 -13.16 -2.13
CA GLU A 98 -29.43 -12.28 -2.35
C GLU A 98 -29.21 -10.80 -2.05
N THR A 99 -27.99 -10.37 -1.71
CA THR A 99 -27.64 -8.94 -1.75
C THR A 99 -26.11 -8.83 -1.71
N ALA A 100 -25.49 -8.70 -2.89
CA ALA A 100 -24.12 -8.22 -3.01
C ALA A 100 -24.07 -6.71 -2.68
N ASN A 101 -24.50 -6.35 -1.46
CA ASN A 101 -24.25 -5.03 -0.92
C ASN A 101 -22.83 -5.04 -0.36
N PRO A 102 -21.95 -4.12 -0.79
CA PRO A 102 -20.62 -3.99 -0.19
C PRO A 102 -20.80 -3.80 1.31
N ILE A 103 -20.10 -4.61 2.11
CA ILE A 103 -20.00 -4.39 3.55
C ILE A 103 -19.17 -3.11 3.70
N LEU A 104 -19.88 -1.98 3.77
CA LEU A 104 -19.33 -0.71 4.21
C LEU A 104 -18.90 -0.89 5.66
N LEU A 105 -17.60 -1.13 5.87
CA LEU A 105 -17.01 -1.10 7.20
C LEU A 105 -17.02 0.35 7.66
N ALA A 106 -18.14 0.77 8.25
CA ALA A 106 -18.32 2.09 8.85
C ALA A 106 -17.41 2.18 10.08
N GLY A 107 -16.22 2.72 9.87
CA GLY A 107 -15.40 3.22 10.96
C GLY A 107 -16.14 4.31 11.72
N GLY A 108 -16.33 4.08 13.02
CA GLY A 108 -16.41 5.15 14.01
C GLY A 108 -17.68 5.99 14.02
N ARG A 109 -18.82 5.41 14.43
CA ARG A 109 -19.78 6.16 15.24
C ARG A 109 -20.61 5.23 16.11
N ARG A 110 -20.37 5.29 17.42
CA ARG A 110 -21.41 5.00 18.43
C ARG A 110 -22.62 5.89 18.13
N LEU A 111 -23.81 5.37 18.46
CA LEU A 111 -24.98 6.03 19.09
C LEU A 111 -26.28 5.44 18.51
N PRO A 112 -27.39 5.36 19.25
CA PRO A 112 -27.60 5.18 20.70
C PRO A 112 -28.05 3.76 21.09
#